data_AF-A0A644UWR3-F1
#
_entry.id   AF-A0A644UWR3-F1
#
_cell.length_a   1.000
_cell.length_b   1.000
_cell.length_c   1.000
_cell.angle_alpha   90.00
_cell.angle_beta   90.00
_cell.angle_gamma   90.00
#
_symmetry.space_group_name_H-M   'P 1'
#
loop_
_entity.id
_entity.type
_entity.pdbx_description
1 polymer ?
#
loop_
_entity_poly.entity_id
_entity_poly.type
_entity_poly.pdbx_seq_one_letter_code
_entity_poly.pdbx_strand_id
1 'polypeptide(L)'
;MEKDKAPATKDYNIYSTKKIPNRNKWKYRRIEKYEDYEFTHCIAYEMAIRNEEVIILTKLLENLNILNKELFLNQNFLDSNIEEINSYAMSELIYLKIIFDNFSLLLTPYENDYLLNIIQTYNNTTFQMFKSHYNEEKSLKNLFNKATNADKILIIMVLCVSVDWKLEREYYVVNEMKSITKKHIDKLFPKNNNYEPNEEISSHIDTVFTDPNYKENYIHEERAGYIVYQGAYENDNSFTINKVIPNFAQPLRMFNTMSISINPSLPLNDILSFVKKIKEDYDKKCDFKNFFEFSLEDLIINSDTKSTIDDISSYDKQRWADMFYIYDYFQFYFSEGNKINKGKTENNKENKEDDLTTVAKEISLQLSYYHILKHKKPLCFYDFADIGNYKSSYSKYETDLLFGIKEKIEENKEYEKYIKLKKSKDGVKEETINFYMTADYIKTVYYPKMKKFIEGKNPEYLKFVDGRNHTKNSFIDGKNNASSKL
;
A
#
# COMPACT_ATOMS: atom_id res chain seq x y z
N MET A 1 20.69 34.29 25.13
CA MET A 1 19.78 33.16 25.41
C MET A 1 18.81 33.07 24.24
N GLU A 2 19.27 32.49 23.13
CA GLU A 2 18.39 32.07 22.04
C GLU A 2 17.72 30.76 22.45
N LYS A 3 16.39 30.73 22.40
CA LYS A 3 15.61 29.53 22.64
C LYS A 3 15.71 28.60 21.42
N ASP A 4 15.92 27.34 21.74
CA ASP A 4 16.02 26.18 20.86
C ASP A 4 15.08 26.23 19.64
N LYS A 5 15.68 26.38 18.45
CA LYS A 5 15.05 25.94 17.20
C LYS A 5 15.26 24.43 17.13
N ALA A 6 14.17 23.68 17.19
CA ALA A 6 14.16 22.26 16.82
C ALA A 6 14.85 22.08 15.45
N PRO A 7 15.75 21.10 15.30
CA PRO A 7 16.43 20.89 14.02
C PRO A 7 15.39 20.51 12.97
N ALA A 8 15.40 21.23 11.85
CA ALA A 8 14.57 20.95 10.69
C ALA A 8 14.79 19.50 10.24
N THR A 9 13.72 18.72 10.29
CA THR A 9 13.60 17.41 9.64
C THR A 9 13.97 17.60 8.16
N LYS A 10 15.10 17.05 7.73
CA LYS A 10 15.48 17.02 6.32
C LYS A 10 14.47 16.18 5.55
N ASP A 11 13.94 16.77 4.49
CA ASP A 11 12.95 16.20 3.57
C ASP A 11 13.37 14.82 3.02
N TYR A 12 12.73 13.76 3.52
CA TYR A 12 12.71 12.46 2.86
C TYR A 12 11.45 12.36 2.03
N ASN A 13 11.38 13.14 0.95
CA ASN A 13 10.15 13.23 0.18
C ASN A 13 9.95 11.99 -0.71
N ILE A 14 8.90 11.25 -0.42
CA ILE A 14 8.52 10.02 -1.10
C ILE A 14 7.49 10.28 -2.22
N TYR A 15 7.10 11.53 -2.39
CA TYR A 15 6.20 11.98 -3.46
C TYR A 15 6.91 12.73 -4.59
N SER A 16 8.23 12.52 -4.77
CA SER A 16 9.05 13.13 -5.84
C SER A 16 8.65 12.67 -7.27
N THR A 17 7.36 12.48 -7.53
CA THR A 17 6.82 12.96 -8.77
C THR A 17 6.79 14.48 -8.70
N LYS A 18 7.78 15.16 -9.28
CA LYS A 18 7.68 16.58 -9.71
C LYS A 18 6.48 16.86 -10.65
N LYS A 19 5.58 15.90 -10.84
CA LYS A 19 4.50 15.87 -11.81
C LYS A 19 3.21 15.56 -11.08
N ILE A 20 2.24 16.46 -11.25
CA ILE A 20 0.85 16.32 -10.80
C ILE A 20 0.34 14.90 -11.11
N PRO A 21 -0.32 14.22 -10.15
CA PRO A 21 -0.96 12.93 -10.39
C PRO A 21 -1.91 12.97 -11.59
N ASN A 22 -2.00 11.85 -12.32
CA ASN A 22 -2.93 11.72 -13.45
C ASN A 22 -3.80 10.49 -13.22
N ARG A 23 -5.13 10.70 -13.15
CA ARG A 23 -6.13 9.65 -12.92
C ARG A 23 -6.11 8.51 -13.95
N ASN A 24 -5.63 8.75 -15.17
CA ASN A 24 -5.46 7.74 -16.21
C ASN A 24 -4.19 6.87 -16.04
N LYS A 25 -3.37 7.09 -15.00
CA LYS A 25 -2.20 6.23 -14.73
C LYS A 25 -2.62 4.80 -14.40
N TRP A 26 -1.74 3.85 -14.71
CA TRP A 26 -1.99 2.41 -14.51
C TRP A 26 -2.39 2.07 -13.07
N LYS A 27 -1.78 2.73 -12.07
CA LYS A 27 -2.04 2.49 -10.65
C LYS A 27 -3.48 2.76 -10.21
N TYR A 28 -4.23 3.60 -10.91
CA TYR A 28 -5.66 3.81 -10.63
C TYR A 28 -6.53 2.89 -11.50
N ARG A 29 -6.16 2.72 -12.78
CA ARG A 29 -6.91 1.84 -13.70
C ARG A 29 -6.83 0.36 -13.33
N ARG A 30 -5.80 -0.08 -12.60
CA ARG A 30 -5.73 -1.47 -12.11
C ARG A 30 -6.82 -1.78 -11.10
N ILE A 31 -7.22 -0.79 -10.30
CA ILE A 31 -8.23 -0.94 -9.24
C ILE A 31 -9.59 -1.29 -9.87
N GLU A 32 -9.87 -0.70 -11.03
CA GLU A 32 -11.06 -0.98 -11.84
C GLU A 32 -11.09 -2.41 -12.41
N LYS A 33 -9.97 -3.14 -12.36
CA LYS A 33 -9.79 -4.47 -12.94
C LYS A 33 -9.66 -5.59 -11.91
N TYR A 34 -9.63 -5.26 -10.61
CA TYR A 34 -9.60 -6.29 -9.58
C TYR A 34 -10.85 -7.15 -9.67
N GLU A 35 -10.72 -8.45 -9.48
CA GLU A 35 -11.86 -9.36 -9.45
C GLU A 35 -12.65 -9.18 -8.15
N ASP A 36 -13.96 -9.49 -8.18
CA ASP A 36 -14.83 -9.23 -7.03
C ASP A 36 -14.42 -10.02 -5.78
N TYR A 37 -13.84 -11.21 -5.94
CA TYR A 37 -13.38 -12.06 -4.85
C TYR A 37 -12.11 -11.55 -4.13
N GLU A 38 -11.34 -10.65 -4.75
CA GLU A 38 -10.10 -10.08 -4.19
C GLU A 38 -10.21 -8.58 -3.90
N PHE A 39 -11.32 -7.94 -4.28
CA PHE A 39 -11.43 -6.49 -4.32
C PHE A 39 -11.15 -5.85 -2.95
N THR A 40 -11.76 -6.31 -1.86
CA THR A 40 -11.52 -5.79 -0.50
C THR A 40 -10.07 -5.87 -0.09
N HIS A 41 -9.44 -7.02 -0.36
CA HIS A 41 -8.04 -7.27 -0.04
C HIS A 41 -7.13 -6.30 -0.79
N CYS A 42 -7.36 -6.15 -2.09
CA CYS A 42 -6.59 -5.24 -2.93
C CYS A 42 -6.82 -3.77 -2.55
N ILE A 43 -8.02 -3.36 -2.12
CA ILE A 43 -8.27 -2.00 -1.64
C ILE A 43 -7.54 -1.73 -0.31
N ALA A 44 -7.54 -2.68 0.63
CA ALA A 44 -6.78 -2.56 1.86
C ALA A 44 -5.27 -2.43 1.58
N TYR A 45 -4.77 -3.17 0.59
CA TYR A 45 -3.40 -3.01 0.10
C TYR A 45 -3.12 -1.60 -0.45
N GLU A 46 -4.00 -1.07 -1.29
CA GLU A 46 -3.86 0.29 -1.83
C GLU A 46 -3.82 1.35 -0.71
N MET A 47 -4.54 1.14 0.40
CA MET A 47 -4.44 2.01 1.57
C MET A 47 -3.09 1.84 2.28
N ALA A 48 -2.66 0.61 2.50
CA ALA A 48 -1.42 0.29 3.20
C ALA A 48 -0.20 0.92 2.55
N ILE A 49 -0.04 0.75 1.24
CA ILE A 49 1.13 1.29 0.50
C ILE A 49 1.15 2.82 0.39
N ARG A 50 0.07 3.50 0.80
CA ARG A 50 -0.04 4.97 0.87
C ARG A 50 0.19 5.53 2.27
N ASN A 51 0.32 4.67 3.27
CA ASN A 51 0.65 5.06 4.62
C ASN A 51 2.12 5.51 4.71
N GLU A 52 2.36 6.65 5.34
CA GLU A 52 3.70 7.26 5.41
C GLU A 52 4.74 6.33 6.05
N GLU A 53 4.40 5.64 7.14
CA GLU A 53 5.32 4.71 7.81
C GLU A 53 5.64 3.51 6.91
N VAL A 54 4.63 2.92 6.26
CA VAL A 54 4.81 1.80 5.33
C VAL A 54 5.75 2.20 4.20
N ILE A 55 5.57 3.40 3.65
CA ILE A 55 6.39 3.91 2.59
C ILE A 55 7.86 4.08 3.05
N ILE A 56 8.09 4.66 4.24
CA ILE A 56 9.42 4.83 4.84
C ILE A 56 10.10 3.45 5.01
N LEU A 57 9.40 2.51 5.64
CA LEU A 57 9.90 1.16 5.91
C LEU A 57 10.15 0.36 4.63
N THR A 58 9.30 0.50 3.62
CA THR A 58 9.47 -0.20 2.33
C THR A 58 10.74 0.26 1.63
N LYS A 59 11.00 1.57 1.59
CA LYS A 59 12.25 2.11 1.05
C LYS A 59 13.48 1.67 1.84
N LEU A 60 13.37 1.66 3.17
CA LEU A 60 14.43 1.13 4.01
C LEU A 60 14.73 -0.32 3.63
N LEU A 61 13.68 -1.15 3.55
CA LEU A 61 13.78 -2.57 3.20
C LEU A 61 14.38 -2.80 1.81
N GLU A 62 13.99 -2.02 0.80
CA GLU A 62 14.57 -2.06 -0.55
C GLU A 62 16.08 -1.83 -0.51
N ASN A 63 16.54 -0.78 0.17
CA ASN A 63 17.97 -0.48 0.30
C ASN A 63 18.71 -1.56 1.09
N LEU A 64 18.11 -2.09 2.16
CA LEU A 64 18.69 -3.19 2.94
C LEU A 64 18.79 -4.48 2.12
N ASN A 65 17.82 -4.77 1.26
CA ASN A 65 17.86 -5.93 0.36
C ASN A 65 18.98 -5.81 -0.68
N ILE A 66 19.22 -4.60 -1.21
CA ILE A 66 20.36 -4.34 -2.11
C ILE A 66 21.68 -4.62 -1.37
N LEU A 67 21.85 -4.07 -0.16
CA LEU A 67 23.05 -4.29 0.64
C LEU A 67 23.25 -5.78 1.00
N ASN A 68 22.20 -6.49 1.38
CA ASN A 68 22.26 -7.93 1.68
C ASN A 68 22.65 -8.75 0.44
N LYS A 69 22.14 -8.39 -0.74
CA LYS A 69 22.52 -9.04 -2.00
C LYS A 69 23.99 -8.81 -2.31
N GLU A 70 24.50 -7.60 -2.13
CA GLU A 70 25.92 -7.28 -2.29
C GLU A 70 26.80 -8.06 -1.30
N LEU A 71 26.38 -8.19 -0.04
CA LEU A 71 27.08 -9.02 0.95
C LEU A 71 27.18 -10.49 0.52
N PHE A 72 26.08 -11.07 0.05
CA PHE A 72 26.04 -12.47 -0.36
C PHE A 72 26.86 -12.76 -1.63
N LEU A 73 26.77 -11.89 -2.65
CA LEU A 73 27.53 -12.08 -3.90
C LEU A 73 29.05 -12.07 -3.65
N ASN A 74 29.51 -11.28 -2.67
CA ASN A 74 30.93 -11.26 -2.30
C ASN A 74 31.36 -12.56 -1.60
N GLN A 75 30.53 -13.12 -0.73
CA GLN A 75 30.84 -14.40 -0.07
C GLN A 75 31.03 -15.53 -1.09
N ASN A 76 30.09 -15.68 -2.04
CA ASN A 76 30.19 -16.72 -3.07
C ASN A 76 31.38 -16.55 -4.03
N PHE A 77 31.78 -15.31 -4.34
CA PHE A 77 32.94 -15.04 -5.19
C PHE A 77 34.25 -15.50 -4.53
N LEU A 78 34.36 -15.34 -3.21
CA LEU A 78 35.52 -15.76 -2.42
C LEU A 78 35.62 -17.29 -2.31
N ASP A 79 34.51 -17.98 -2.12
CA ASP A 79 34.47 -19.45 -2.05
C ASP A 79 34.92 -20.13 -3.36
N SER A 80 34.84 -19.41 -4.49
CA SER A 80 35.17 -19.94 -5.83
C SER A 80 36.64 -19.78 -6.26
N ASN A 81 37.45 -18.93 -5.60
CA ASN A 81 38.78 -18.52 -6.07
C ASN A 81 39.85 -18.64 -4.97
N ILE A 82 40.12 -19.86 -4.51
CA ILE A 82 41.00 -20.16 -3.35
C ILE A 82 42.50 -19.88 -3.61
N GLU A 83 42.95 -19.66 -4.85
CA GLU A 83 44.39 -19.66 -5.18
C GLU A 83 45.16 -18.32 -5.03
N GLU A 84 44.52 -17.17 -4.76
CA GLU A 84 45.21 -15.85 -4.68
C GLU A 84 44.90 -15.03 -3.40
N ILE A 85 45.06 -15.63 -2.22
CA ILE A 85 44.56 -15.14 -0.92
C ILE A 85 44.89 -13.65 -0.55
N ASN A 86 46.03 -13.08 -0.99
CA ASN A 86 46.47 -11.76 -0.49
C ASN A 86 45.94 -10.53 -1.26
N SER A 87 45.70 -10.63 -2.58
CA SER A 87 45.11 -9.53 -3.36
C SER A 87 43.61 -9.40 -3.06
N TYR A 88 42.95 -10.55 -2.83
CA TYR A 88 41.51 -10.62 -2.61
C TYR A 88 41.11 -10.14 -1.22
N ALA A 89 41.89 -10.42 -0.17
CA ALA A 89 41.62 -9.91 1.19
C ALA A 89 41.59 -8.36 1.25
N MET A 90 42.48 -7.68 0.51
CA MET A 90 42.45 -6.22 0.40
C MET A 90 41.24 -5.72 -0.40
N SER A 91 40.86 -6.43 -1.47
CA SER A 91 39.66 -6.09 -2.25
C SER A 91 38.37 -6.29 -1.46
N GLU A 92 38.30 -7.32 -0.62
CA GLU A 92 37.18 -7.63 0.28
C GLU A 92 37.02 -6.54 1.34
N LEU A 93 38.12 -6.12 1.98
CA LEU A 93 38.09 -5.02 2.96
C LEU A 93 37.62 -3.70 2.35
N ILE A 94 37.99 -3.41 1.09
CA ILE A 94 37.52 -2.22 0.36
C ILE A 94 36.01 -2.34 0.07
N TYR A 95 35.54 -3.51 -0.36
CA TYR A 95 34.15 -3.73 -0.70
C TYR A 95 33.23 -3.66 0.53
N LEU A 96 33.61 -4.34 1.63
CA LEU A 96 32.90 -4.25 2.90
C LEU A 96 32.85 -2.82 3.42
N LYS A 97 33.94 -2.06 3.27
CA LYS A 97 33.96 -0.65 3.63
C LYS A 97 32.91 0.16 2.85
N ILE A 98 32.79 -0.05 1.53
CA ILE A 98 31.76 0.62 0.70
C ILE A 98 30.35 0.27 1.20
N ILE A 99 30.08 -1.01 1.47
CA ILE A 99 28.79 -1.46 2.00
C ILE A 99 28.50 -0.81 3.35
N PHE A 100 29.47 -0.77 4.26
CA PHE A 100 29.32 -0.18 5.59
C PHE A 100 29.15 1.34 5.55
N ASP A 101 29.84 2.02 4.65
CA ASP A 101 29.69 3.47 4.43
C ASP A 101 28.28 3.76 3.88
N ASN A 102 27.80 2.99 2.91
CA ASN A 102 26.44 3.08 2.37
C ASN A 102 25.37 2.82 3.44
N PHE A 103 25.56 1.79 4.27
CA PHE A 103 24.66 1.52 5.40
C PHE A 103 24.67 2.67 6.41
N SER A 104 25.83 3.23 6.74
CA SER A 104 25.94 4.37 7.67
C SER A 104 25.21 5.61 7.14
N LEU A 105 25.27 5.85 5.83
CA LEU A 105 24.49 6.89 5.16
C LEU A 105 22.99 6.57 5.24
N LEU A 106 22.60 5.32 4.99
CA LEU A 106 21.22 4.85 5.09
C LEU A 106 20.64 5.03 6.49
N LEU A 107 21.42 4.92 7.56
CA LEU A 107 20.94 5.13 8.95
C LEU A 107 20.72 6.59 9.32
N THR A 108 21.36 7.54 8.62
CA THR A 108 21.33 8.97 8.97
C THR A 108 19.94 9.65 8.99
N PRO A 109 18.96 9.27 8.15
CA PRO A 109 17.58 9.76 8.19
C PRO A 109 16.80 9.48 9.47
N TYR A 110 17.14 8.41 10.18
CA TYR A 110 16.24 7.83 11.18
C TYR A 110 16.57 8.35 12.59
N GLU A 111 15.54 8.56 13.40
CA GLU A 111 15.72 8.94 14.81
C GLU A 111 16.58 7.89 15.55
N ASN A 112 17.36 8.36 16.53
CA ASN A 112 18.46 7.58 17.11
C ASN A 112 18.08 6.15 17.52
N ASP A 113 16.98 5.97 18.26
CA ASP A 113 16.57 4.66 18.78
C ASP A 113 15.51 3.96 17.92
N TYR A 114 14.93 4.62 16.92
CA TYR A 114 13.81 4.08 16.12
C TYR A 114 14.14 2.73 15.50
N LEU A 115 15.24 2.63 14.73
CA LEU A 115 15.65 1.38 14.08
C LEU A 115 16.09 0.31 15.08
N LEU A 116 16.68 0.74 16.19
CA LEU A 116 17.10 -0.16 17.26
C LEU A 116 15.87 -0.78 17.96
N ASN A 117 14.82 0.02 18.20
CA ASN A 117 13.56 -0.43 18.76
C ASN A 117 12.85 -1.43 17.83
N ILE A 118 12.94 -1.24 16.51
CA ILE A 118 12.43 -2.23 15.54
C ILE A 118 13.14 -3.57 15.72
N ILE A 119 14.48 -3.58 15.76
CA ILE A 119 15.25 -4.82 15.99
C ILE A 119 14.88 -5.47 17.32
N GLN A 120 14.79 -4.68 18.40
CA GLN A 120 14.45 -5.20 19.73
C GLN A 120 13.03 -5.77 19.80
N THR A 121 12.09 -5.22 19.03
CA THR A 121 10.71 -5.71 19.01
C THR A 121 10.61 -7.02 18.24
N TYR A 122 11.30 -7.10 17.10
CA TYR A 122 11.07 -8.17 16.13
C TYR A 122 12.12 -9.28 16.21
N ASN A 123 13.39 -8.97 16.46
CA ASN A 123 14.51 -9.93 16.48
C ASN A 123 15.35 -9.84 17.77
N ASN A 124 14.70 -9.66 18.94
CA ASN A 124 15.41 -9.52 20.21
C ASN A 124 16.39 -10.67 20.46
N THR A 125 15.97 -11.93 20.30
CA THR A 125 16.81 -13.10 20.61
C THR A 125 18.12 -13.09 19.82
N THR A 126 18.05 -12.89 18.50
CA THR A 126 19.23 -12.77 17.63
C THR A 126 20.06 -11.55 18.01
N PHE A 127 19.42 -10.42 18.34
CA PHE A 127 20.12 -9.21 18.76
C PHE A 127 20.86 -9.37 20.10
N GLN A 128 20.28 -10.08 21.08
CA GLN A 128 20.89 -10.32 22.39
C GLN A 128 22.17 -11.15 22.32
N MET A 129 22.33 -12.01 21.29
CA MET A 129 23.55 -12.79 21.09
C MET A 129 24.80 -11.92 20.85
N PHE A 130 24.63 -10.67 20.40
CA PHE A 130 25.74 -9.73 20.09
C PHE A 130 25.75 -8.52 21.03
N LYS A 131 24.65 -8.28 21.76
CA LYS A 131 24.49 -7.14 22.68
C LYS A 131 25.41 -7.19 23.91
N SER A 132 25.86 -8.38 24.33
CA SER A 132 26.77 -8.55 25.47
C SER A 132 28.05 -7.69 25.34
N HIS A 133 28.44 -7.32 24.12
CA HIS A 133 29.61 -6.49 23.82
C HIS A 133 29.33 -4.98 23.73
N TYR A 134 28.06 -4.53 23.68
CA TYR A 134 27.66 -3.16 23.31
C TYR A 134 26.51 -2.58 24.16
N ASN A 135 26.37 -3.02 25.42
CA ASN A 135 25.23 -2.78 26.33
C ASN A 135 24.80 -1.31 26.58
N GLU A 136 25.58 -0.30 26.18
CA GLU A 136 25.34 1.11 26.50
C GLU A 136 24.75 1.92 25.33
N GLU A 137 24.64 1.35 24.13
CA GLU A 137 24.26 2.12 22.94
C GLU A 137 22.75 2.34 22.82
N LYS A 138 22.37 3.63 22.72
CA LYS A 138 20.98 4.07 22.51
C LYS A 138 20.61 4.24 21.04
N SER A 139 21.57 4.10 20.12
CA SER A 139 21.31 4.23 18.69
C SER A 139 21.94 3.11 17.87
N LEU A 140 21.22 2.68 16.83
CA LEU A 140 21.73 1.65 15.92
C LEU A 140 22.99 2.13 15.21
N LYS A 141 23.07 3.42 14.89
CA LYS A 141 24.22 4.04 14.23
C LYS A 141 25.48 4.00 15.09
N ASN A 142 25.37 4.30 16.39
CA ASN A 142 26.53 4.26 17.27
C ASN A 142 27.00 2.83 17.51
N LEU A 143 26.04 1.90 17.69
CA LEU A 143 26.32 0.48 17.80
C LEU A 143 27.04 -0.02 16.54
N PHE A 144 26.54 0.32 15.35
CA PHE A 144 27.16 -0.05 14.08
C PHE A 144 28.58 0.50 13.93
N ASN A 145 28.85 1.73 14.38
CA ASN A 145 30.19 2.32 14.30
C ASN A 145 31.22 1.62 15.20
N LYS A 146 30.80 1.07 16.34
CA LYS A 146 31.66 0.34 17.31
C LYS A 146 31.74 -1.16 17.03
N ALA A 147 30.81 -1.69 16.23
CA ALA A 147 30.72 -3.10 15.88
C ALA A 147 31.95 -3.59 15.09
N THR A 148 32.31 -4.85 15.30
CA THR A 148 33.28 -5.55 14.43
C THR A 148 32.69 -5.70 13.02
N ASN A 149 33.51 -6.02 12.01
CA ASN A 149 32.99 -6.24 10.65
C ASN A 149 31.96 -7.38 10.60
N ALA A 150 32.17 -8.45 11.37
CA ALA A 150 31.21 -9.56 11.48
C ALA A 150 29.88 -9.09 12.08
N ASP A 151 29.94 -8.32 13.17
CA ASP A 151 28.74 -7.77 13.81
C ASP A 151 28.02 -6.77 12.90
N LYS A 152 28.75 -5.96 12.12
CA LYS A 152 28.18 -5.03 11.14
C LYS A 152 27.36 -5.76 10.08
N ILE A 153 27.89 -6.85 9.51
CA ILE A 153 27.16 -7.70 8.55
C ILE A 153 25.87 -8.19 9.17
N LEU A 154 25.95 -8.72 10.40
CA LEU A 154 24.79 -9.25 11.07
C LEU A 154 23.75 -8.16 11.39
N ILE A 155 24.18 -6.98 11.82
CA ILE A 155 23.29 -5.84 12.09
C ILE A 155 22.47 -5.49 10.84
N ILE A 156 23.10 -5.47 9.66
CA ILE A 156 22.43 -5.21 8.39
C ILE A 156 21.36 -6.29 8.13
N MET A 157 21.72 -7.57 8.28
CA MET A 157 20.80 -8.69 8.08
C MET A 157 19.63 -8.68 9.06
N VAL A 158 19.91 -8.50 10.34
CA VAL A 158 18.89 -8.46 11.41
C VAL A 158 17.97 -7.27 11.25
N LEU A 159 18.49 -6.09 10.89
CA LEU A 159 17.64 -4.93 10.61
C LEU A 159 16.71 -5.22 9.42
N CYS A 160 17.24 -5.82 8.35
CA CYS A 160 16.46 -6.18 7.16
C CYS A 160 15.26 -7.08 7.52
N VAL A 161 15.51 -8.17 8.25
CA VAL A 161 14.45 -9.09 8.70
C VAL A 161 13.47 -8.40 9.66
N SER A 162 13.97 -7.53 10.54
CA SER A 162 13.11 -6.83 11.51
C SER A 162 12.17 -5.82 10.85
N VAL A 163 12.64 -5.10 9.83
CA VAL A 163 11.83 -4.17 9.04
C VAL A 163 10.77 -4.93 8.24
N ASP A 164 11.13 -6.06 7.62
CA ASP A 164 10.20 -6.94 6.92
C ASP A 164 9.10 -7.45 7.86
N TRP A 165 9.46 -7.94 9.05
CA TRP A 165 8.47 -8.39 10.05
C TRP A 165 7.59 -7.26 10.58
N LYS A 166 8.10 -6.04 10.71
CA LYS A 166 7.28 -4.89 11.09
C LYS A 166 6.23 -4.59 10.01
N LEU A 167 6.63 -4.52 8.74
CA LEU A 167 5.71 -4.32 7.62
C LEU A 167 4.64 -5.42 7.56
N GLU A 168 5.06 -6.67 7.72
CA GLU A 168 4.18 -7.84 7.65
C GLU A 168 3.19 -7.91 8.82
N ARG A 169 3.64 -7.61 10.06
CA ARG A 169 2.86 -7.83 11.29
C ARG A 169 2.04 -6.62 11.73
N GLU A 170 2.52 -5.40 11.50
CA GLU A 170 1.78 -4.18 11.87
C GLU A 170 0.97 -3.62 10.71
N TYR A 171 1.46 -3.77 9.48
CA TYR A 171 0.87 -3.14 8.30
C TYR A 171 0.34 -4.14 7.27
N TYR A 172 0.51 -5.44 7.52
CA TYR A 172 0.00 -6.51 6.68
C TYR A 172 0.59 -6.51 5.26
N VAL A 173 1.64 -5.72 5.01
CA VAL A 173 2.27 -5.60 3.69
C VAL A 173 3.34 -6.67 3.57
N VAL A 174 3.20 -7.54 2.57
CA VAL A 174 4.26 -8.48 2.19
C VAL A 174 5.05 -7.85 1.06
N ASN A 175 6.38 -7.94 1.14
CA ASN A 175 7.26 -7.41 0.10
C ASN A 175 6.85 -7.92 -1.31
N GLU A 176 6.56 -6.98 -2.23
CA GLU A 176 6.17 -7.27 -3.63
C GLU A 176 7.20 -8.17 -4.34
N MET A 177 8.48 -8.08 -3.95
CA MET A 177 9.55 -8.91 -4.55
C MET A 177 9.53 -10.38 -4.09
N LYS A 178 8.86 -10.71 -2.98
CA LYS A 178 8.64 -12.11 -2.56
C LYS A 178 7.48 -12.77 -3.31
N SER A 179 6.59 -11.97 -3.90
CA SER A 179 5.26 -12.40 -4.37
C SER A 179 5.10 -12.44 -5.91
N ILE A 180 6.18 -12.33 -6.69
CA ILE A 180 6.16 -12.53 -8.16
C ILE A 180 7.30 -13.46 -8.61
N THR A 181 6.96 -14.40 -9.51
CA THR A 181 7.68 -15.64 -9.84
C THR A 181 8.69 -15.60 -11.01
N LYS A 182 9.67 -16.51 -10.88
CA LYS A 182 10.31 -17.43 -11.86
C LYS A 182 11.23 -16.98 -13.01
N LYS A 183 11.21 -15.77 -13.58
CA LYS A 183 12.13 -15.50 -14.72
C LYS A 183 13.60 -15.19 -14.34
N HIS A 184 13.90 -14.96 -13.07
CA HIS A 184 15.24 -14.57 -12.60
C HIS A 184 15.72 -15.29 -11.30
N ILE A 185 15.06 -16.38 -10.91
CA ILE A 185 15.48 -17.18 -9.73
C ILE A 185 16.66 -18.12 -10.06
N ASP A 186 16.86 -18.42 -11.33
CA ASP A 186 17.84 -19.42 -11.75
C ASP A 186 19.24 -18.81 -11.78
N LYS A 187 19.99 -18.89 -10.65
CA LYS A 187 21.33 -19.51 -10.63
C LYS A 187 22.16 -19.49 -9.33
N LEU A 188 21.80 -18.84 -8.22
CA LEU A 188 22.80 -18.67 -7.14
C LEU A 188 22.38 -18.85 -5.68
N PHE A 189 21.18 -19.35 -5.37
CA PHE A 189 20.81 -19.55 -3.96
C PHE A 189 20.16 -20.93 -3.75
N PRO A 190 20.82 -21.86 -3.04
CA PRO A 190 20.09 -22.87 -2.28
C PRO A 190 19.26 -22.10 -1.25
N LYS A 191 17.95 -22.04 -1.49
CA LYS A 191 16.99 -21.29 -0.70
C LYS A 191 17.02 -21.75 0.76
N ASN A 192 17.20 -20.80 1.68
CA ASN A 192 16.47 -20.85 2.94
C ASN A 192 15.85 -19.48 3.22
N ASN A 193 15.04 -19.03 2.26
CA ASN A 193 14.39 -17.73 2.23
C ASN A 193 12.87 -17.88 2.00
N ASN A 194 12.39 -19.12 1.90
CA ASN A 194 10.96 -19.45 1.87
C ASN A 194 10.45 -19.47 3.31
N TYR A 195 10.27 -18.31 3.93
CA TYR A 195 9.33 -18.26 5.05
C TYR A 195 7.92 -18.29 4.46
N GLU A 196 7.49 -19.49 4.05
CA GLU A 196 6.08 -19.81 3.93
C GLU A 196 5.63 -20.22 5.34
N PRO A 197 4.91 -19.33 6.06
CA PRO A 197 4.57 -19.59 7.46
C PRO A 197 3.72 -20.85 7.65
N ASN A 198 3.13 -21.39 6.58
CA ASN A 198 2.42 -22.65 6.62
C ASN A 198 3.40 -23.83 6.62
N GLU A 199 3.66 -24.39 7.79
CA GLU A 199 4.56 -25.53 8.01
C GLU A 199 4.22 -26.72 7.09
N GLU A 200 2.94 -26.97 6.81
CA GLU A 200 2.54 -28.05 5.90
C GLU A 200 2.93 -27.77 4.44
N ILE A 201 2.82 -26.52 3.97
CA ILE A 201 3.24 -26.14 2.61
C ILE A 201 4.77 -26.18 2.52
N SER A 202 5.47 -25.66 3.52
CA SER A 202 6.94 -25.74 3.59
C SER A 202 7.42 -27.19 3.57
N SER A 203 6.84 -28.05 4.41
CA SER A 203 7.15 -29.49 4.45
C SER A 203 6.85 -30.17 3.12
N HIS A 204 5.73 -29.82 2.47
CA HIS A 204 5.38 -30.32 1.15
C HIS A 204 6.46 -29.96 0.12
N ILE A 205 6.86 -28.69 0.05
CA ILE A 205 7.90 -28.21 -0.87
C ILE A 205 9.22 -28.97 -0.63
N ASP A 206 9.64 -29.11 0.63
CA ASP A 206 10.86 -29.83 0.97
C ASP A 206 10.78 -31.32 0.58
N THR A 207 9.64 -31.95 0.80
CA THR A 207 9.40 -33.37 0.46
C THR A 207 9.49 -33.59 -1.06
N VAL A 208 8.94 -32.68 -1.87
CA VAL A 208 9.04 -32.73 -3.34
C VAL A 208 10.50 -32.76 -3.81
N PHE A 209 11.41 -32.04 -3.15
CA PHE A 209 12.82 -32.01 -3.53
C PHE A 209 13.64 -33.17 -2.96
N THR A 210 13.16 -33.84 -1.90
CA THR A 210 13.96 -34.80 -1.14
C THR A 210 13.51 -36.26 -1.33
N ASP A 211 12.23 -36.51 -1.63
CA ASP A 211 11.70 -37.86 -1.79
C ASP A 211 11.25 -38.14 -3.25
N PRO A 212 11.91 -39.04 -3.98
CA PRO A 212 11.56 -39.36 -5.36
C PRO A 212 10.23 -40.11 -5.51
N ASN A 213 9.67 -40.69 -4.45
CA ASN A 213 8.38 -41.39 -4.48
C ASN A 213 7.19 -40.47 -4.19
N TYR A 214 7.47 -39.20 -3.88
CA TYR A 214 6.45 -38.19 -3.64
C TYR A 214 6.06 -37.50 -4.95
N LYS A 215 4.77 -37.49 -5.28
CA LYS A 215 4.23 -36.81 -6.45
C LYS A 215 3.48 -35.55 -6.05
N GLU A 216 3.81 -34.44 -6.68
CA GLU A 216 3.02 -33.22 -6.61
C GLU A 216 2.05 -33.10 -7.80
N ASN A 217 0.87 -32.58 -7.52
CA ASN A 217 0.00 -31.98 -8.52
C ASN A 217 -0.07 -30.47 -8.23
N TYR A 218 0.91 -29.74 -8.77
CA TYR A 218 1.01 -28.31 -8.57
C TYR A 218 0.20 -27.56 -9.64
N ILE A 219 -0.98 -27.06 -9.26
CA ILE A 219 -1.79 -26.21 -10.15
C ILE A 219 -1.52 -24.76 -9.77
N HIS A 220 -0.63 -24.14 -10.54
CA HIS A 220 -0.33 -22.71 -10.47
C HIS A 220 -0.53 -22.09 -11.84
N GLU A 221 -1.76 -21.71 -12.15
CA GLU A 221 -2.01 -20.81 -13.26
C GLU A 221 -1.80 -19.37 -12.77
N GLU A 222 -0.94 -18.60 -13.46
CA GLU A 222 -0.58 -17.22 -13.10
C GLU A 222 -1.78 -16.25 -12.95
N ARG A 223 -3.00 -16.68 -13.30
CA ARG A 223 -4.24 -15.88 -13.25
C ARG A 223 -5.43 -16.58 -12.60
N ALA A 224 -5.24 -17.72 -11.94
CA ALA A 224 -6.36 -18.44 -11.32
C ALA A 224 -6.92 -17.74 -10.07
N GLY A 225 -6.18 -16.80 -9.47
CA GLY A 225 -6.56 -16.16 -8.19
C GLY A 225 -6.36 -17.05 -6.96
N TYR A 226 -5.88 -18.28 -7.16
CA TYR A 226 -5.54 -19.25 -6.11
C TYR A 226 -4.36 -20.13 -6.54
N ILE A 227 -3.75 -20.81 -5.57
CA ILE A 227 -2.73 -21.85 -5.75
C ILE A 227 -3.21 -23.12 -5.08
N VAL A 228 -3.06 -24.26 -5.77
CA VAL A 228 -3.38 -25.58 -5.22
C VAL A 228 -2.08 -26.31 -4.86
N TYR A 229 -1.99 -26.73 -3.61
CA TYR A 229 -0.96 -27.64 -3.12
C TYR A 229 -1.60 -29.02 -2.91
N GLN A 230 -1.31 -29.93 -3.82
CA GLN A 230 -1.68 -31.33 -3.74
C GLN A 230 -0.44 -32.20 -3.83
N GLY A 231 -0.29 -33.13 -2.89
CA GLY A 231 0.79 -34.10 -2.95
C GLY A 231 0.42 -35.42 -2.29
N ALA A 232 0.93 -36.50 -2.85
CA ALA A 232 0.65 -37.87 -2.45
C ALA A 232 1.84 -38.79 -2.78
N TYR A 233 1.98 -39.89 -2.05
CA TYR A 233 2.99 -40.91 -2.34
C TYR A 233 2.52 -41.87 -3.44
N GLU A 234 3.46 -42.42 -4.21
CA GLU A 234 3.14 -43.51 -5.15
C GLU A 234 2.46 -44.68 -4.43
N ASN A 235 1.31 -45.11 -4.97
CA ASN A 235 0.43 -46.17 -4.44
C ASN A 235 -0.41 -45.79 -3.19
N ASP A 236 -0.42 -44.52 -2.80
CA ASP A 236 -1.39 -43.99 -1.83
C ASP A 236 -2.55 -43.29 -2.57
N ASN A 237 -3.78 -43.62 -2.18
CA ASN A 237 -4.99 -42.97 -2.72
C ASN A 237 -5.40 -41.72 -1.92
N SER A 238 -4.63 -41.37 -0.89
CA SER A 238 -4.85 -40.20 -0.05
C SER A 238 -3.83 -39.10 -0.33
N PHE A 239 -4.25 -37.86 -0.11
CA PHE A 239 -3.38 -36.70 -0.21
C PHE A 239 -2.67 -36.46 1.12
N THR A 240 -1.34 -36.32 1.09
CA THR A 240 -0.53 -35.84 2.22
C THR A 240 -0.75 -34.35 2.45
N ILE A 241 -0.99 -33.58 1.38
CA ILE A 241 -1.47 -32.20 1.43
C ILE A 241 -2.55 -32.00 0.37
N ASN A 242 -3.61 -31.29 0.73
CA ASN A 242 -4.67 -30.88 -0.20
C ASN A 242 -5.21 -29.52 0.25
N LYS A 243 -4.49 -28.45 -0.13
CA LYS A 243 -4.79 -27.08 0.29
C LYS A 243 -4.94 -26.17 -0.92
N VAL A 244 -5.88 -25.24 -0.82
CA VAL A 244 -6.02 -24.12 -1.74
C VAL A 244 -5.75 -22.85 -0.95
N ILE A 245 -4.82 -22.03 -1.43
CA ILE A 245 -4.55 -20.71 -0.86
C ILE A 245 -4.87 -19.62 -1.87
N PRO A 246 -5.34 -18.44 -1.44
CA PRO A 246 -5.51 -17.31 -2.33
C PRO A 246 -4.19 -16.85 -2.95
N ASN A 247 -4.27 -16.42 -4.21
CA ASN A 247 -3.18 -15.79 -4.95
C ASN A 247 -3.71 -14.52 -5.60
N PHE A 248 -4.09 -13.57 -4.75
CA PHE A 248 -4.67 -12.30 -5.15
C PHE A 248 -3.66 -11.43 -5.87
N ALA A 249 -4.16 -10.50 -6.69
CA ALA A 249 -3.34 -9.60 -7.50
C ALA A 249 -2.39 -8.71 -6.67
N GLN A 250 -2.68 -8.50 -5.37
CA GLN A 250 -1.87 -7.65 -4.48
C GLN A 250 -1.39 -8.42 -3.23
N PRO A 251 -0.12 -8.24 -2.81
CA PRO A 251 0.51 -9.01 -1.73
C PRO A 251 0.27 -8.40 -0.35
N LEU A 252 -1.00 -8.38 0.07
CA LEU A 252 -1.36 -8.14 1.46
C LEU A 252 -1.46 -9.50 2.19
N ARG A 253 -0.99 -9.57 3.42
CA ARG A 253 -1.10 -10.78 4.23
C ARG A 253 -2.52 -10.89 4.79
N MET A 254 -3.14 -12.05 4.61
CA MET A 254 -4.40 -12.37 5.26
C MET A 254 -4.11 -12.88 6.67
N PHE A 255 -4.74 -12.28 7.68
CA PHE A 255 -4.67 -12.75 9.07
C PHE A 255 -6.04 -13.27 9.50
N ASN A 256 -6.03 -14.05 10.59
CA ASN A 256 -7.23 -14.61 11.22
C ASN A 256 -8.15 -15.34 10.22
N THR A 257 -7.55 -16.03 9.25
CA THR A 257 -8.29 -16.81 8.26
C THR A 257 -8.87 -18.07 8.90
N MET A 258 -10.08 -18.42 8.49
CA MET A 258 -10.72 -19.68 8.86
C MET A 258 -10.48 -20.71 7.74
N SER A 259 -10.01 -21.90 8.10
CA SER A 259 -9.96 -23.02 7.16
C SER A 259 -11.36 -23.65 7.04
N ILE A 260 -11.84 -23.79 5.81
CA ILE A 260 -13.11 -24.46 5.50
C ILE A 260 -12.81 -25.71 4.69
N SER A 261 -13.17 -26.87 5.21
CA SER A 261 -13.06 -28.13 4.48
C SER A 261 -14.19 -28.25 3.46
N ILE A 262 -13.85 -28.33 2.18
CA ILE A 262 -14.80 -28.46 1.07
C ILE A 262 -14.48 -29.75 0.31
N ASN A 263 -15.51 -30.53 -0.03
CA ASN A 263 -15.38 -31.62 -0.98
C ASN A 263 -15.68 -31.07 -2.40
N PRO A 264 -14.66 -30.92 -3.27
CA PRO A 264 -14.86 -30.35 -4.60
C PRO A 264 -15.70 -31.23 -5.54
N SER A 265 -16.00 -32.48 -5.17
CA SER A 265 -16.93 -33.34 -5.92
C SER A 265 -18.41 -32.97 -5.71
N LEU A 266 -18.72 -32.10 -4.75
CA LEU A 266 -20.09 -31.64 -4.53
C LEU A 266 -20.53 -30.62 -5.59
N PRO A 267 -21.84 -30.53 -5.91
CA PRO A 267 -22.37 -29.48 -6.77
C PRO A 267 -22.00 -28.08 -6.27
N LEU A 268 -21.69 -27.17 -7.21
CA LEU A 268 -21.32 -25.78 -6.90
C LEU A 268 -22.31 -25.10 -5.95
N ASN A 269 -23.62 -25.27 -6.19
CA ASN A 269 -24.65 -24.64 -5.37
C ASN A 269 -24.66 -25.16 -3.92
N ASP A 270 -24.29 -26.42 -3.69
CA ASP A 270 -24.23 -26.98 -2.34
C ASP A 270 -23.03 -26.39 -1.58
N ILE A 271 -21.88 -26.29 -2.25
CA ILE A 271 -20.68 -25.63 -1.72
C ILE A 271 -20.98 -24.17 -1.39
N LEU A 272 -21.58 -23.42 -2.33
CA LEU A 272 -21.92 -22.00 -2.13
C LEU A 272 -22.93 -21.81 -0.99
N SER A 273 -23.94 -22.67 -0.88
CA SER A 273 -24.94 -22.61 0.19
C SER A 273 -24.31 -22.85 1.56
N PHE A 274 -23.37 -23.79 1.66
CA PHE A 274 -22.63 -24.08 2.88
C PHE A 274 -21.73 -22.90 3.30
N VAL A 275 -20.93 -22.36 2.38
CA VAL A 275 -20.07 -21.19 2.63
C VAL A 275 -20.91 -19.96 2.99
N LYS A 276 -22.02 -19.73 2.29
CA LYS A 276 -22.96 -18.64 2.58
C LYS A 276 -23.51 -18.74 4.00
N LYS A 277 -23.94 -19.92 4.43
CA LYS A 277 -24.43 -20.14 5.80
C LYS A 277 -23.35 -19.84 6.85
N ILE A 278 -22.11 -20.30 6.63
CA ILE A 278 -20.98 -20.00 7.54
C ILE A 278 -20.79 -18.48 7.66
N LYS A 279 -20.81 -17.76 6.53
CA LYS A 279 -20.63 -16.31 6.52
C LYS A 279 -21.77 -15.58 7.23
N GLU A 280 -23.01 -15.94 6.96
CA GLU A 280 -24.18 -15.34 7.61
C GLU A 280 -24.19 -15.58 9.13
N ASP A 281 -23.80 -16.78 9.57
CA ASP A 281 -23.70 -17.10 11.00
C ASP A 281 -22.54 -16.33 11.66
N TYR A 282 -21.43 -16.12 10.95
CA TYR A 282 -20.31 -15.31 11.42
C TYR A 282 -20.73 -13.85 11.62
N ASP A 283 -21.37 -13.25 10.62
CA ASP A 283 -21.84 -11.85 10.66
C ASP A 283 -22.90 -11.60 11.74
N LYS A 284 -23.72 -12.60 12.05
CA LYS A 284 -24.74 -12.48 13.12
C LYS A 284 -24.17 -12.62 14.52
N LYS A 285 -23.16 -13.47 14.70
CA LYS A 285 -22.61 -13.81 16.02
C LYS A 285 -21.46 -12.91 16.44
N CYS A 286 -20.83 -12.25 15.49
CA CYS A 286 -19.74 -11.33 15.76
C CYS A 286 -20.18 -9.90 15.45
N ASP A 287 -19.89 -8.96 16.36
CA ASP A 287 -20.11 -7.52 16.15
C ASP A 287 -19.14 -6.91 15.10
N PHE A 288 -18.62 -7.72 14.17
CA PHE A 288 -17.72 -7.28 13.11
C PHE A 288 -18.54 -6.73 11.95
N LYS A 289 -18.60 -5.41 11.81
CA LYS A 289 -19.08 -4.83 10.55
C LYS A 289 -18.07 -5.14 9.44
N ASN A 290 -18.59 -5.43 8.24
CA ASN A 290 -17.73 -5.70 7.08
C ASN A 290 -17.02 -4.41 6.59
N PHE A 291 -15.94 -4.55 5.80
CA PHE A 291 -15.14 -3.44 5.23
C PHE A 291 -16.00 -2.32 4.59
N PHE A 292 -17.12 -2.70 4.01
CA PHE A 292 -17.96 -1.83 3.23
C PHE A 292 -19.13 -1.23 3.99
N GLU A 293 -19.61 -1.87 5.05
CA GLU A 293 -20.56 -1.29 5.99
C GLU A 293 -19.96 -0.06 6.66
N PHE A 294 -18.70 -0.11 7.12
CA PHE A 294 -18.03 1.06 7.66
C PHE A 294 -17.72 2.12 6.59
N SER A 295 -17.26 1.71 5.41
CA SER A 295 -16.84 2.69 4.40
C SER A 295 -18.03 3.35 3.69
N LEU A 296 -19.10 2.63 3.31
CA LEU A 296 -20.25 3.21 2.59
C LEU A 296 -21.22 3.97 3.49
N GLU A 297 -21.55 3.48 4.69
CA GLU A 297 -22.43 4.20 5.62
C GLU A 297 -21.86 5.59 5.93
N ASP A 298 -20.53 5.70 5.99
CA ASP A 298 -19.86 6.97 6.19
C ASP A 298 -19.63 7.73 4.87
N LEU A 299 -19.25 7.11 3.75
CA LEU A 299 -18.88 7.81 2.49
C LEU A 299 -20.04 8.24 1.59
N ILE A 300 -21.21 7.59 1.67
CA ILE A 300 -22.34 7.73 0.73
C ILE A 300 -23.62 8.24 1.42
N ILE A 301 -23.50 8.99 2.52
CA ILE A 301 -24.64 9.77 3.02
C ILE A 301 -24.92 10.87 1.97
N ASN A 302 -25.74 10.55 0.96
CA ASN A 302 -26.52 11.41 0.03
C ASN A 302 -26.84 10.70 -1.31
N SER A 303 -27.17 9.41 -1.32
CA SER A 303 -28.11 8.89 -2.32
C SER A 303 -29.42 8.60 -1.60
N ASP A 304 -30.52 9.19 -2.06
CA ASP A 304 -31.88 9.03 -1.51
C ASP A 304 -32.43 7.57 -1.57
N THR A 305 -31.58 6.61 -1.88
CA THR A 305 -31.88 5.17 -1.86
C THR A 305 -31.37 4.57 -0.56
N LYS A 306 -32.27 4.40 0.41
CA LYS A 306 -32.09 3.43 1.50
C LYS A 306 -31.96 2.04 0.85
N SER A 307 -30.73 1.55 0.66
CA SER A 307 -30.52 0.15 0.31
C SER A 307 -30.61 -0.70 1.57
N THR A 308 -31.45 -1.72 1.52
CA THR A 308 -31.39 -2.87 2.41
C THR A 308 -30.03 -3.58 2.23
N ILE A 309 -29.63 -4.40 3.20
CA ILE A 309 -28.37 -5.15 3.21
C ILE A 309 -28.16 -5.98 1.91
N ASP A 310 -29.24 -6.36 1.23
CA ASP A 310 -29.24 -7.08 -0.05
C ASP A 310 -28.96 -6.17 -1.29
N ASP A 311 -29.03 -4.85 -1.14
CA ASP A 311 -28.87 -3.82 -2.20
C ASP A 311 -27.61 -2.96 -1.99
N ILE A 312 -26.62 -3.44 -1.22
CA ILE A 312 -25.28 -2.82 -1.18
C ILE A 312 -24.65 -3.07 -2.55
N SER A 313 -25.02 -2.21 -3.50
CA SER A 313 -24.67 -2.25 -4.91
C SER A 313 -23.21 -2.64 -5.08
N SER A 314 -22.95 -3.66 -5.91
CA SER A 314 -21.65 -3.98 -6.50
C SER A 314 -20.72 -2.76 -6.54
N TYR A 315 -19.61 -2.82 -5.80
CA TYR A 315 -18.70 -1.71 -5.62
C TYR A 315 -18.34 -1.02 -6.94
N ASP A 316 -18.52 0.30 -6.98
CA ASP A 316 -17.96 1.09 -8.07
C ASP A 316 -16.44 1.20 -7.89
N LYS A 317 -15.70 0.25 -8.47
CA LYS A 317 -14.23 0.20 -8.49
C LYS A 317 -13.62 1.51 -9.01
N GLN A 318 -14.35 2.19 -9.91
CA GLN A 318 -13.96 3.50 -10.45
C GLN A 318 -13.96 4.57 -9.36
N ARG A 319 -14.94 4.54 -8.44
CA ARG A 319 -15.03 5.48 -7.32
C ARG A 319 -13.87 5.33 -6.35
N TRP A 320 -13.50 4.09 -6.00
CA TRP A 320 -12.33 3.83 -5.17
C TRP A 320 -11.04 4.35 -5.81
N ALA A 321 -10.88 4.10 -7.11
CA ALA A 321 -9.74 4.63 -7.86
C ALA A 321 -9.71 6.17 -7.87
N ASP A 322 -10.87 6.84 -7.95
CA ASP A 322 -10.97 8.29 -7.83
C ASP A 322 -10.62 8.79 -6.42
N MET A 323 -11.00 8.06 -5.37
CA MET A 323 -10.69 8.41 -3.99
C MET A 323 -9.19 8.33 -3.69
N PHE A 324 -8.51 7.27 -4.17
CA PHE A 324 -7.05 7.20 -4.10
C PHE A 324 -6.37 8.28 -4.93
N TYR A 325 -6.94 8.64 -6.08
CA TYR A 325 -6.44 9.76 -6.88
C TYR A 325 -6.57 11.09 -6.14
N ILE A 326 -7.72 11.36 -5.51
CA ILE A 326 -7.94 12.54 -4.65
C ILE A 326 -6.85 12.58 -3.59
N TYR A 327 -6.68 11.51 -2.81
CA TYR A 327 -5.67 11.44 -1.76
C TYR A 327 -4.27 11.74 -2.28
N ASP A 328 -3.82 11.04 -3.33
CA ASP A 328 -2.49 11.23 -3.92
C ASP A 328 -2.28 12.67 -4.44
N TYR A 329 -3.33 13.31 -4.96
CA TYR A 329 -3.28 14.69 -5.47
C TYR A 329 -3.12 15.71 -4.34
N PHE A 330 -3.79 15.50 -3.21
CA PHE A 330 -3.54 16.31 -2.01
C PHE A 330 -2.13 16.09 -1.47
N GLN A 331 -1.67 14.84 -1.37
CA GLN A 331 -0.31 14.53 -0.91
C GLN A 331 0.75 15.23 -1.76
N PHE A 332 0.57 15.26 -3.08
CA PHE A 332 1.46 16.01 -3.97
C PHE A 332 1.62 17.49 -3.57
N TYR A 333 0.55 18.20 -3.20
CA TYR A 333 0.63 19.62 -2.87
C TYR A 333 1.02 19.93 -1.43
N PHE A 334 0.68 19.06 -0.48
CA PHE A 334 0.84 19.35 0.95
C PHE A 334 2.04 18.65 1.59
N SER A 335 2.56 17.59 0.97
CA SER A 335 3.68 16.80 1.51
C SER A 335 5.02 17.23 0.90
N GLU A 336 5.00 17.97 -0.21
CA GLU A 336 6.15 18.67 -0.77
C GLU A 336 5.79 20.14 -0.91
N GLY A 337 6.73 21.06 -0.71
CA GLY A 337 6.53 22.52 -0.86
C GLY A 337 6.19 22.99 -2.29
N ASN A 338 5.43 22.19 -3.04
CA ASN A 338 4.85 22.48 -4.32
C ASN A 338 3.93 23.71 -4.22
N LYS A 339 4.11 24.65 -5.15
CA LYS A 339 3.36 25.89 -5.14
C LYS A 339 1.96 25.67 -5.69
N ILE A 340 0.96 25.96 -4.87
CA ILE A 340 -0.44 26.03 -5.29
C ILE A 340 -0.64 27.37 -5.99
N ASN A 341 -1.18 27.33 -7.21
CA ASN A 341 -1.52 28.54 -7.94
C ASN A 341 -2.94 28.98 -7.60
N LYS A 342 -3.07 30.01 -6.77
CA LYS A 342 -4.39 30.57 -6.38
C LYS A 342 -4.99 31.51 -7.42
N GLY A 343 -4.28 31.80 -8.50
CA GLY A 343 -4.65 32.85 -9.45
C GLY A 343 -4.63 34.26 -8.83
N LYS A 344 -5.06 35.26 -9.61
CA LYS A 344 -5.14 36.67 -9.19
C LYS A 344 -6.58 37.19 -9.26
N THR A 345 -6.87 38.17 -8.41
CA THR A 345 -8.09 38.99 -8.44
C THR A 345 -8.02 40.05 -9.54
N GLU A 346 -9.15 40.71 -9.83
CA GLU A 346 -9.23 41.84 -10.79
C GLU A 346 -8.18 42.95 -10.52
N ASN A 347 -7.75 43.10 -9.27
CA ASN A 347 -6.75 44.09 -8.85
C ASN A 347 -5.33 43.52 -8.79
N ASN A 348 -5.03 42.43 -9.50
CA ASN A 348 -3.72 41.74 -9.54
C ASN A 348 -3.18 41.21 -8.19
N LYS A 349 -4.02 41.17 -7.14
CA LYS A 349 -3.67 40.54 -5.84
C LYS A 349 -3.99 39.05 -5.88
N GLU A 350 -3.19 38.22 -5.22
CA GLU A 350 -3.50 36.80 -5.05
C GLU A 350 -4.89 36.60 -4.45
N ASN A 351 -5.59 35.55 -4.91
CA ASN A 351 -6.87 35.17 -4.34
C ASN A 351 -6.69 34.78 -2.87
N LYS A 352 -7.65 35.17 -2.02
CA LYS A 352 -7.66 34.84 -0.57
C LYS A 352 -8.17 33.43 -0.29
N GLU A 353 -8.52 32.66 -1.31
CA GLU A 353 -8.97 31.29 -1.18
C GLU A 353 -7.93 30.41 -0.47
N ASP A 354 -8.41 29.50 0.37
CA ASP A 354 -7.54 28.57 1.08
C ASP A 354 -6.98 27.49 0.14
N ASP A 355 -5.83 26.94 0.52
CA ASP A 355 -5.09 25.97 -0.27
C ASP A 355 -5.91 24.71 -0.54
N LEU A 356 -6.65 24.21 0.47
CA LEU A 356 -7.46 23.00 0.34
C LEU A 356 -8.59 23.19 -0.68
N THR A 357 -9.25 24.35 -0.65
CA THR A 357 -10.30 24.67 -1.62
C THR A 357 -9.75 24.77 -3.04
N THR A 358 -8.58 25.39 -3.21
CA THR A 358 -7.92 25.51 -4.52
C THR A 358 -7.58 24.12 -5.08
N VAL A 359 -6.95 23.26 -4.28
CA VAL A 359 -6.63 21.88 -4.68
C VAL A 359 -7.89 21.08 -5.00
N ALA A 360 -8.94 21.19 -4.18
CA ALA A 360 -10.19 20.48 -4.42
C ALA A 360 -10.89 20.90 -5.73
N LYS A 361 -10.80 22.19 -6.08
CA LYS A 361 -11.29 22.73 -7.36
C LYS A 361 -10.54 22.17 -8.56
N GLU A 362 -9.21 22.09 -8.48
CA GLU A 362 -8.40 21.45 -9.52
C GLU A 362 -8.81 19.98 -9.71
N ILE A 363 -8.94 19.22 -8.62
CA ILE A 363 -9.34 17.81 -8.68
C ILE A 363 -10.75 17.64 -9.27
N SER A 364 -11.70 18.48 -8.86
CA SER A 364 -13.07 18.53 -9.39
C SER A 364 -13.09 18.69 -10.91
N LEU A 365 -12.28 19.60 -11.44
CA LEU A 365 -12.10 19.78 -12.89
C LEU A 365 -11.45 18.55 -13.53
N GLN A 366 -10.32 18.08 -13.00
CA GLN A 366 -9.59 16.94 -13.55
C GLN A 366 -10.49 15.70 -13.69
N LEU A 367 -11.25 15.36 -12.64
CA LEU A 367 -12.18 14.24 -12.66
C LEU A 367 -13.35 14.46 -13.61
N SER A 368 -13.86 15.69 -13.73
CA SER A 368 -14.94 16.01 -14.67
C SER A 368 -14.48 15.88 -16.12
N TYR A 369 -13.28 16.38 -16.46
CA TYR A 369 -12.66 16.16 -17.77
C TYR A 369 -12.45 14.68 -18.08
N TYR A 370 -11.97 13.91 -17.09
CA TYR A 370 -11.72 12.49 -17.26
C TYR A 370 -13.00 11.68 -17.47
N HIS A 371 -14.04 11.92 -16.67
CA HIS A 371 -15.26 11.10 -16.68
C HIS A 371 -16.27 11.54 -17.73
N ILE A 372 -16.45 12.85 -17.91
CA ILE A 372 -17.43 13.44 -18.84
C ILE A 372 -16.87 13.46 -20.26
N LEU A 373 -15.73 14.13 -20.45
CA LEU A 373 -15.13 14.33 -21.77
C LEU A 373 -14.13 13.24 -22.18
N LYS A 374 -13.92 12.22 -21.34
CA LYS A 374 -12.94 11.13 -21.57
C LYS A 374 -11.51 11.65 -21.81
N HIS A 375 -11.19 12.81 -21.23
CA HIS A 375 -9.88 13.44 -21.36
C HIS A 375 -8.84 12.73 -20.47
N LYS A 376 -7.79 12.16 -21.08
CA LYS A 376 -6.83 11.26 -20.41
C LYS A 376 -5.55 11.93 -19.92
N LYS A 377 -5.31 13.19 -20.29
CA LYS A 377 -4.11 13.95 -19.90
C LYS A 377 -4.41 14.77 -18.64
N PRO A 378 -3.41 15.04 -17.79
CA PRO A 378 -3.63 15.94 -16.66
C PRO A 378 -3.73 17.38 -17.14
N LEU A 379 -4.69 18.13 -16.60
CA LEU A 379 -4.74 19.59 -16.77
C LEU A 379 -3.53 20.24 -16.07
N CYS A 380 -3.05 21.35 -16.62
CA CYS A 380 -1.90 22.11 -16.08
C CYS A 380 -2.39 23.42 -15.48
N PHE A 381 -2.23 23.60 -14.16
CA PHE A 381 -2.66 24.80 -13.43
C PHE A 381 -1.49 25.77 -13.08
N TYR A 382 -0.26 25.47 -13.53
CA TYR A 382 0.92 26.28 -13.22
C TYR A 382 0.95 27.63 -13.93
N ASP A 383 0.37 27.72 -15.13
CA ASP A 383 0.45 28.93 -15.94
C ASP A 383 -0.61 29.96 -15.51
N PHE A 384 -0.27 31.25 -15.62
CA PHE A 384 -1.26 32.32 -15.65
C PHE A 384 -1.85 32.36 -17.05
N ALA A 385 -3.14 32.06 -17.21
CA ALA A 385 -3.81 32.25 -18.48
C ALA A 385 -4.06 33.75 -18.71
N ASP A 386 -3.11 34.44 -19.34
CA ASP A 386 -3.32 35.79 -19.88
C ASP A 386 -3.37 35.70 -21.41
N ILE A 387 -4.53 35.28 -21.93
CA ILE A 387 -4.99 35.52 -23.31
C ILE A 387 -6.53 35.67 -23.26
N GLY A 388 -7.00 36.91 -23.09
CA GLY A 388 -8.41 37.31 -23.14
C GLY A 388 -9.28 36.88 -21.94
N ASN A 389 -10.07 37.81 -21.38
CA ASN A 389 -11.17 37.67 -20.37
C ASN A 389 -11.03 36.74 -19.13
N TYR A 390 -10.05 35.84 -19.05
CA TYR A 390 -9.90 34.85 -17.97
C TYR A 390 -8.90 35.33 -16.92
N LYS A 391 -9.28 35.24 -15.65
CA LYS A 391 -8.45 35.68 -14.51
C LYS A 391 -7.53 34.59 -13.95
N SER A 392 -7.75 33.32 -14.34
CA SER A 392 -7.00 32.16 -13.87
C SER A 392 -7.09 30.99 -14.86
N SER A 393 -6.12 30.06 -14.79
CA SER A 393 -6.18 28.79 -15.53
C SER A 393 -7.40 27.94 -15.14
N TYR A 394 -7.82 28.01 -13.87
CA TYR A 394 -9.06 27.36 -13.41
C TYR A 394 -10.27 27.87 -14.20
N SER A 395 -10.47 29.18 -14.28
CA SER A 395 -11.61 29.79 -14.99
C SER A 395 -11.62 29.45 -16.48
N LYS A 396 -10.44 29.34 -17.09
CA LYS A 396 -10.30 28.91 -18.48
C LYS A 396 -10.78 27.47 -18.65
N TYR A 397 -10.24 26.52 -17.87
CA TYR A 397 -10.65 25.11 -17.97
C TYR A 397 -12.12 24.89 -17.59
N GLU A 398 -12.68 25.66 -16.69
CA GLU A 398 -14.11 25.61 -16.39
C GLU A 398 -14.94 26.03 -17.61
N THR A 399 -14.55 27.12 -18.29
CA THR A 399 -15.24 27.57 -19.51
C THR A 399 -15.08 26.57 -20.65
N ASP A 400 -13.86 26.06 -20.86
CA ASP A 400 -13.55 25.05 -21.87
C ASP A 400 -14.33 23.74 -21.62
N LEU A 401 -14.51 23.34 -20.35
CA LEU A 401 -15.32 22.18 -19.97
C LEU A 401 -16.80 22.39 -20.32
N LEU A 402 -17.36 23.57 -20.01
CA LEU A 402 -18.75 23.88 -20.38
C LEU A 402 -18.95 23.82 -21.89
N PHE A 403 -18.04 24.40 -22.66
CA PHE A 403 -18.08 24.37 -24.12
C PHE A 403 -18.00 22.93 -24.64
N GLY A 404 -17.04 22.13 -24.15
CA GLY A 404 -16.91 20.73 -24.55
C GLY A 404 -18.13 19.88 -24.19
N ILE A 405 -18.82 20.16 -23.07
CA ILE A 405 -20.09 19.49 -22.73
C ILE A 405 -21.18 19.86 -23.74
N LYS A 406 -21.28 21.13 -24.14
CA LYS A 406 -22.26 21.59 -25.14
C LYS A 406 -22.05 20.94 -26.50
N GLU A 407 -20.81 20.85 -26.97
CA GLU A 407 -20.49 20.10 -28.20
C GLU A 407 -20.93 18.63 -28.07
N LYS A 408 -20.71 18.00 -26.90
CA LYS A 408 -21.20 16.63 -26.65
C LYS A 408 -22.72 16.51 -26.57
N ILE A 409 -23.44 17.54 -26.18
CA ILE A 409 -24.91 17.55 -26.20
C ILE A 409 -25.45 17.55 -27.62
N GLU A 410 -24.78 18.27 -28.54
CA GLU A 410 -25.13 18.24 -29.97
C GLU A 410 -25.02 16.83 -30.55
N GLU A 411 -24.05 16.04 -30.09
CA GLU A 411 -23.86 14.63 -30.48
C GLU A 411 -24.80 13.66 -29.71
N ASN A 412 -24.97 13.86 -28.40
CA ASN A 412 -25.72 12.99 -27.50
C ASN A 412 -26.37 13.79 -26.34
N LYS A 413 -27.70 13.86 -26.35
CA LYS A 413 -28.49 14.57 -25.33
C LYS A 413 -28.29 14.09 -23.89
N GLU A 414 -27.76 12.88 -23.65
CA GLU A 414 -27.48 12.39 -22.30
C GLU A 414 -26.51 13.30 -21.52
N TYR A 415 -25.69 14.08 -22.22
CA TYR A 415 -24.77 15.04 -21.62
C TYR A 415 -25.46 16.25 -20.98
N GLU A 416 -26.75 16.49 -21.25
CA GLU A 416 -27.53 17.58 -20.63
C GLU A 416 -27.56 17.48 -19.10
N LYS A 417 -27.44 16.26 -18.53
CA LYS A 417 -27.37 16.03 -17.07
C LYS A 417 -26.17 16.72 -16.40
N TYR A 418 -25.17 17.11 -17.19
CA TYR A 418 -23.98 17.84 -16.73
C TYR A 418 -24.14 19.37 -16.78
N ILE A 419 -25.30 19.88 -17.20
CA ILE A 419 -25.64 21.31 -17.16
C ILE A 419 -26.73 21.55 -16.12
N LYS A 420 -26.54 22.57 -15.28
CA LYS A 420 -27.50 23.05 -14.29
C LYS A 420 -27.87 24.50 -14.59
N LEU A 421 -29.16 24.78 -14.63
CA LEU A 421 -29.67 26.15 -14.71
C LEU A 421 -29.75 26.76 -13.31
N LYS A 422 -28.96 27.80 -13.06
CA LYS A 422 -29.01 28.56 -11.82
C LYS A 422 -29.68 29.92 -12.09
N LYS A 423 -30.63 30.32 -11.24
CA LYS A 423 -31.19 31.68 -11.31
C LYS A 423 -30.16 32.65 -10.73
N SER A 424 -29.72 33.62 -11.52
CA SER A 424 -28.92 34.73 -11.03
C SER A 424 -29.77 35.66 -10.14
N LYS A 425 -29.11 36.54 -9.38
CA LYS A 425 -29.79 37.55 -8.53
C LYS A 425 -30.70 38.48 -9.34
N ASP A 426 -30.45 38.62 -10.64
CA ASP A 426 -31.19 39.49 -11.55
C ASP A 426 -32.27 38.74 -12.36
N GLY A 427 -32.55 37.48 -12.03
CA GLY A 427 -33.59 36.67 -12.67
C GLY A 427 -33.19 36.03 -14.01
N VAL A 428 -31.97 36.28 -14.49
CA VAL A 428 -31.40 35.62 -15.68
C VAL A 428 -31.00 34.19 -15.32
N LYS A 429 -31.40 33.21 -16.15
CA LYS A 429 -30.93 31.83 -15.98
C LYS A 429 -29.52 31.72 -16.53
N GLU A 430 -28.56 31.40 -15.68
CA GLU A 430 -27.18 31.14 -16.06
C GLU A 430 -26.92 29.64 -16.06
N GLU A 431 -26.33 29.14 -17.14
CA GLU A 431 -25.93 27.75 -17.25
C GLU A 431 -24.63 27.51 -16.49
N THR A 432 -24.62 26.50 -15.64
CA THR A 432 -23.49 26.12 -14.79
C THR A 432 -23.20 24.63 -14.94
N ILE A 433 -21.96 24.23 -14.66
CA ILE A 433 -21.54 22.83 -14.80
C ILE A 433 -21.98 22.04 -13.57
N ASN A 434 -22.59 20.89 -13.80
CA ASN A 434 -22.75 19.85 -12.80
C ASN A 434 -21.52 18.93 -12.83
N PHE A 435 -20.51 19.28 -12.03
CA PHE A 435 -19.27 18.53 -11.94
C PHE A 435 -19.49 17.05 -11.56
N TYR A 436 -18.58 16.19 -12.02
CA TYR A 436 -18.60 14.77 -11.66
C TYR A 436 -18.44 14.55 -10.14
N MET A 437 -17.56 15.32 -9.51
CA MET A 437 -17.47 15.47 -8.05
C MET A 437 -17.26 16.94 -7.74
N THR A 438 -17.96 17.48 -6.74
CA THR A 438 -17.81 18.88 -6.36
C THR A 438 -16.57 19.09 -5.50
N ALA A 439 -15.91 20.24 -5.67
CA ALA A 439 -14.76 20.64 -4.85
C ALA A 439 -15.10 20.65 -3.34
N ASP A 440 -16.29 21.09 -2.97
CA ASP A 440 -16.72 21.14 -1.57
C ASP A 440 -16.77 19.74 -0.95
N TYR A 441 -17.33 18.76 -1.66
CA TYR A 441 -17.42 17.39 -1.16
C TYR A 441 -16.04 16.70 -1.14
N ILE A 442 -15.19 16.96 -2.13
CA ILE A 442 -13.80 16.49 -2.15
C ILE A 442 -13.06 16.98 -0.90
N LYS A 443 -13.16 18.28 -0.59
CA LYS A 443 -12.48 18.92 0.52
C LYS A 443 -13.01 18.50 1.89
N THR A 444 -14.33 18.48 2.06
CA THR A 444 -14.95 18.33 3.38
C THR A 444 -15.25 16.88 3.75
N VAL A 445 -15.36 16.00 2.75
CA VAL A 445 -15.77 14.60 2.96
C VAL A 445 -14.70 13.63 2.48
N TYR A 446 -14.38 13.60 1.17
CA TYR A 446 -13.56 12.52 0.62
C TYR A 446 -12.12 12.55 1.10
N TYR A 447 -11.44 13.69 1.00
CA TYR A 447 -10.04 13.78 1.39
C TYR A 447 -9.82 13.55 2.89
N PRO A 448 -10.54 14.22 3.82
CA PRO A 448 -10.35 14.00 5.26
C PRO A 448 -10.57 12.54 5.68
N LYS A 449 -11.54 11.86 5.05
CA LYS A 449 -11.82 10.44 5.33
C LYS A 449 -10.71 9.53 4.81
N MET A 450 -10.29 9.71 3.56
CA MET A 450 -9.16 8.94 3.00
C MET A 450 -7.90 9.13 3.82
N LYS A 451 -7.63 10.37 4.25
CA LYS A 451 -6.54 10.71 5.14
C LYS A 451 -6.61 9.92 6.44
N LYS A 452 -7.78 9.90 7.10
CA LYS A 452 -8.00 9.11 8.32
C LYS A 452 -7.85 7.59 8.10
N PHE A 453 -8.25 7.08 6.94
CA PHE A 453 -8.13 5.65 6.63
C PHE A 453 -6.69 5.20 6.46
N ILE A 454 -5.87 6.04 5.82
CA ILE A 454 -4.53 5.71 5.39
C ILE A 454 -3.48 6.11 6.43
N GLU A 455 -3.60 7.29 7.03
CA GLU A 455 -2.55 7.89 7.85
C GLU A 455 -2.70 7.56 9.34
N GLY A 456 -1.59 7.69 10.07
CA GLY A 456 -1.50 7.48 11.51
C GLY A 456 -0.74 6.21 11.89
N LYS A 457 -0.49 6.06 13.19
CA LYS A 457 0.23 4.89 13.77
C LYS A 457 -0.63 3.62 13.82
N ASN A 458 -1.95 3.76 13.84
CA ASN A 458 -2.90 2.66 13.75
C ASN A 458 -4.01 3.09 12.77
N PRO A 459 -3.70 3.05 11.46
CA PRO A 459 -4.63 3.51 10.45
C PRO A 459 -5.88 2.63 10.45
N GLU A 460 -7.04 3.23 10.17
CA GLU A 460 -8.33 2.52 10.24
C GLU A 460 -8.36 1.30 9.32
N TYR A 461 -7.56 1.29 8.24
CA TYR A 461 -7.54 0.14 7.35
C TYR A 461 -7.08 -1.17 8.01
N LEU A 462 -6.28 -1.10 9.08
CA LEU A 462 -5.80 -2.29 9.79
C LEU A 462 -6.94 -3.09 10.42
N LYS A 463 -7.99 -2.39 10.87
CA LYS A 463 -9.19 -3.03 11.44
C LYS A 463 -9.86 -3.96 10.42
N PHE A 464 -9.69 -3.68 9.13
CA PHE A 464 -10.25 -4.47 8.05
C PHE A 464 -9.45 -5.72 7.73
N VAL A 465 -8.13 -5.66 7.91
CA VAL A 465 -7.25 -6.80 7.62
C VAL A 465 -7.19 -7.77 8.80
N ASP A 466 -7.19 -7.24 10.03
CA ASP A 466 -7.14 -8.06 11.25
C ASP A 466 -8.52 -8.62 11.64
N GLY A 467 -9.63 -8.00 11.20
CA GLY A 467 -10.98 -8.48 11.54
C GLY A 467 -11.29 -8.53 13.04
N ARG A 468 -10.48 -7.89 13.90
CA ARG A 468 -10.66 -7.83 15.36
C ARG A 468 -11.34 -6.53 15.78
N ASN A 469 -12.16 -6.63 16.82
CA ASN A 469 -12.78 -5.49 17.49
C ASN A 469 -11.68 -4.81 18.33
N HIS A 470 -10.92 -3.93 17.71
CA HIS A 470 -10.06 -3.01 18.44
C HIS A 470 -10.95 -1.98 19.15
N THR A 471 -11.46 -2.34 20.33
CA THR A 471 -11.91 -1.31 21.27
C THR A 471 -10.72 -0.39 21.55
N LYS A 472 -10.98 0.92 21.72
CA LYS A 472 -10.02 2.04 21.81
C LYS A 472 -8.83 1.88 22.79
N ASN A 473 -8.75 0.77 23.54
CA ASN A 473 -7.72 0.48 24.54
C ASN A 473 -6.74 -0.64 24.17
N SER A 474 -6.74 -1.19 22.94
CA SER A 474 -5.72 -2.20 22.56
C SER A 474 -4.33 -1.63 22.27
N PHE A 475 -4.08 -0.36 22.61
CA PHE A 475 -2.73 0.18 22.70
C PHE A 475 -2.16 -0.25 24.06
N ILE A 476 -1.07 -1.03 24.02
CA ILE A 476 -0.26 -1.47 25.17
C ILE A 476 -0.84 -2.69 25.90
N ASP A 477 -0.58 -3.88 25.38
CA ASP A 477 0.07 -4.96 26.14
C ASP A 477 0.21 -6.21 25.26
N GLY A 478 1.28 -6.25 24.49
CA GLY A 478 1.93 -7.51 24.16
C GLY A 478 2.62 -8.03 25.42
N LYS A 479 1.84 -8.55 26.38
CA LYS A 479 2.38 -9.33 27.49
C LYS A 479 1.84 -10.75 27.43
N ASN A 480 2.80 -11.65 27.27
CA ASN A 480 2.74 -13.04 27.66
C ASN A 480 1.75 -13.26 28.80
N ASN A 481 0.80 -14.16 28.61
CA ASN A 481 0.36 -15.03 29.67
C ASN A 481 0.06 -16.40 29.08
N ALA A 482 1.05 -17.28 29.23
CA ALA A 482 0.76 -18.65 29.58
C ALA A 482 -0.21 -18.62 30.77
N SER A 483 -1.46 -18.99 30.53
CA SER A 483 -2.39 -19.37 31.59
C SER A 483 -2.56 -20.87 31.46
N SER A 484 -1.72 -21.58 32.21
CA SER A 484 -1.97 -22.95 32.64
C SER A 484 -3.40 -23.08 33.18
N LYS A 485 -4.15 -24.01 32.59
CA LYS A 485 -5.18 -24.75 33.30
C LYS A 485 -4.93 -26.24 33.05
N LEU A 486 -4.05 -26.79 33.87
CA LEU A 486 -4.34 -27.94 34.74
C LEU A 486 -3.71 -27.64 36.11
#